data_AF-A0A2D8WBV7-F1
#
_entry.id   AF-A0A2D8WBV7-F1
#
_cell.length_a   1.000
_cell.length_b   1.000
_cell.length_c   1.000
_cell.angle_alpha   90.00
_cell.angle_beta   90.00
_cell.angle_gamma   90.00
#
_symmetry.space_group_name_H-M   'P 1'
#
loop_
_entity.id
_entity.type
_entity.pdbx_description
1 polymer ?
#
loop_
_entity_poly.entity_id
_entity_poly.type
_entity_poly.pdbx_seq_one_letter_code
_entity_poly.pdbx_strand_id
1 'polypeptide(L)'
;MRKTILPVMTVAVICGTLTTCTVPAPPMSFQAASPFVTAASFRDGAEDGTNDVVAEYCTRCHSDRMRRGDLVLEGFDVANAPQNGEIVEKMIRKLRAGMMPPSGARRPDPVVLAEV
;
A
#
# COMPACT_ATOMS: atom_id res chain seq x y z
N MET A 1 -45.27 39.58 4.39
CA MET A 1 -43.89 39.89 3.96
C MET A 1 -43.56 41.26 4.53
N ARG A 2 -42.86 41.25 5.67
CA ARG A 2 -42.76 42.40 6.59
C ARG A 2 -41.39 43.06 6.42
N LYS A 3 -41.46 44.37 6.19
CA LYS A 3 -40.72 45.44 6.88
C LYS A 3 -39.22 45.59 6.53
N THR A 4 -38.84 46.58 5.71
CA THR A 4 -38.73 48.04 6.00
C THR A 4 -37.46 48.44 6.78
N ILE A 5 -36.74 49.42 6.22
CA ILE A 5 -36.19 50.61 6.90
C ILE A 5 -34.82 50.44 7.62
N LEU A 6 -33.79 51.07 7.01
CA LEU A 6 -32.58 51.67 7.62
C LEU A 6 -32.95 52.57 8.83
N PRO A 7 -32.06 53.29 9.54
CA PRO A 7 -30.66 53.10 9.98
C PRO A 7 -30.50 53.48 11.48
N VAL A 8 -29.56 52.90 12.23
CA VAL A 8 -29.13 53.46 13.54
C VAL A 8 -27.66 53.06 13.75
N MET A 9 -26.68 53.90 13.43
CA MET A 9 -26.14 54.99 14.26
C MET A 9 -25.77 54.51 15.68
N THR A 10 -24.57 53.98 15.85
CA THR A 10 -23.86 54.13 17.12
C THR A 10 -22.35 54.08 16.90
N VAL A 11 -21.77 55.26 16.83
CA VAL A 11 -20.34 55.48 17.08
C VAL A 11 -20.13 55.25 18.58
N ALA A 12 -19.26 54.31 18.95
CA ALA A 12 -18.76 54.17 20.32
C ALA A 12 -17.23 54.28 20.29
N VAL A 13 -16.78 55.48 20.64
CA VAL A 13 -15.41 55.86 20.98
C VAL A 13 -15.01 55.21 22.30
N ILE A 14 -13.97 54.38 22.37
CA ILE A 14 -13.07 54.27 23.55
C ILE A 14 -11.82 53.47 23.12
N CYS A 15 -10.64 54.08 22.98
CA CYS A 15 -9.71 54.48 24.03
C CYS A 15 -8.98 53.29 24.67
N GLY A 16 -7.66 53.24 24.45
CA GLY A 16 -6.72 52.41 25.20
C GLY A 16 -6.69 50.95 24.75
N THR A 17 -5.57 50.24 24.75
CA THR A 17 -4.26 50.48 25.34
C THR A 17 -3.32 49.39 24.79
N LEU A 18 -2.02 49.60 25.02
CA LEU A 18 -0.96 48.59 25.01
C LEU A 18 -0.51 48.12 23.62
N THR A 19 0.42 48.91 23.10
CA THR A 19 1.61 48.46 22.39
C THR A 19 2.08 47.11 22.92
N THR A 20 1.66 46.03 22.29
CA THR A 20 2.34 44.75 22.40
C THR A 20 3.46 44.74 21.39
N CYS A 21 4.67 44.47 21.86
CA CYS A 21 5.84 44.27 21.01
C CYS A 21 5.58 43.05 20.13
N THR A 22 5.10 43.27 18.90
CA THR A 22 5.08 42.26 17.85
C THR A 22 6.52 42.01 17.44
N VAL A 23 7.12 40.98 18.02
CA VAL A 23 8.31 40.34 17.46
C VAL A 23 7.87 39.75 16.12
N PRO A 24 8.38 40.21 14.96
CA PRO A 24 8.09 39.56 13.70
C PRO A 24 8.73 38.17 13.77
N ALA A 25 7.92 37.16 14.09
CA ALA A 25 8.31 35.79 13.80
C ALA A 25 8.59 35.76 12.28
N PRO A 26 9.79 35.29 11.85
CA PRO A 26 9.99 35.06 10.43
C PRO A 26 8.84 34.16 9.95
N PRO A 27 8.36 34.27 8.71
CA PRO A 27 7.44 33.28 8.20
C PRO A 27 8.13 31.95 8.41
N MET A 28 7.62 31.14 9.35
CA MET A 28 7.93 29.73 9.36
C MET A 28 7.29 29.25 8.08
N SER A 29 8.08 29.35 7.01
CA SER A 29 7.93 28.56 5.83
C SER A 29 7.92 27.14 6.36
N PHE A 30 6.72 26.62 6.59
CA PHE A 30 6.46 25.21 6.42
C PHE A 30 6.79 24.94 4.96
N GLN A 31 8.08 24.79 4.69
CA GLN A 31 8.51 24.08 3.52
C GLN A 31 8.02 22.67 3.80
N ALA A 32 6.83 22.39 3.28
CA ALA A 32 6.30 21.07 3.08
C ALA A 32 7.20 20.37 2.06
N ALA A 33 8.46 20.15 2.45
CA ALA A 33 9.33 19.19 1.82
C ALA A 33 8.97 17.86 2.46
N SER A 34 7.81 17.32 2.08
CA SER A 34 7.72 15.88 2.00
C SER A 34 8.73 15.49 0.92
N PRO A 35 9.81 14.76 1.23
CA PRO A 35 10.32 13.87 0.23
C PRO A 35 9.21 12.83 0.09
N PHE A 36 8.23 13.11 -0.78
CA PHE A 36 7.64 12.00 -1.49
C PHE A 36 8.83 11.41 -2.21
N VAL A 37 9.44 10.42 -1.56
CA VAL A 37 10.31 9.46 -2.17
C VAL A 37 9.60 9.15 -3.47
N THR A 38 10.15 9.60 -4.59
CA THR A 38 9.77 9.05 -5.87
C THR A 38 9.96 7.57 -5.65
N ALA A 39 8.85 6.85 -5.47
CA ALA A 39 8.86 5.43 -5.22
C ALA A 39 9.52 4.84 -6.45
N ALA A 40 10.84 4.69 -6.37
CA ALA A 40 11.63 4.05 -7.39
C ALA A 40 10.98 2.68 -7.57
N SER A 41 10.79 2.32 -8.83
CA SER A 41 10.24 1.05 -9.27
C SER A 41 11.08 -0.10 -8.72
N PHE A 42 10.82 -0.48 -7.46
CA PHE A 42 11.34 -1.68 -6.82
C PHE A 42 10.51 -2.91 -7.21
N ARG A 43 9.61 -2.79 -8.19
CA ARG A 43 8.63 -3.84 -8.52
C ARG A 43 9.07 -4.71 -9.70
N ASP A 44 9.73 -4.13 -10.70
CA ASP A 44 10.06 -4.87 -11.94
C ASP A 44 10.94 -6.11 -11.71
N GLY A 45 11.90 -6.07 -10.77
CA GLY A 45 12.75 -7.23 -10.48
C GLY A 45 12.14 -8.27 -9.54
N ALA A 46 11.22 -7.86 -8.67
CA ALA A 46 10.58 -8.75 -7.71
C ALA A 46 9.47 -9.60 -8.36
N GLU A 47 8.82 -9.06 -9.40
CA GLU A 47 7.74 -9.71 -10.14
C GLU A 47 8.25 -10.92 -10.94
N ASP A 48 9.37 -10.77 -11.67
CA ASP A 48 9.99 -11.86 -12.44
C ASP A 48 10.46 -13.01 -11.53
N GLY A 49 11.20 -12.70 -10.46
CA GLY A 49 11.69 -13.71 -9.51
C GLY A 49 10.56 -14.45 -8.79
N THR A 50 9.45 -13.77 -8.48
CA THR A 50 8.30 -14.41 -7.83
C THR A 50 7.56 -15.34 -8.81
N ASN A 51 7.41 -14.92 -10.07
CA ASN A 51 6.82 -15.76 -11.12
C ASN A 51 7.64 -17.04 -11.35
N ASP A 52 8.98 -16.95 -11.33
CA ASP A 52 9.87 -18.12 -11.43
C ASP A 52 9.67 -19.12 -10.28
N VAL A 53 9.52 -18.62 -9.04
CA VAL A 53 9.24 -19.47 -7.87
C VAL A 53 7.88 -20.17 -8.03
N VAL A 54 6.84 -19.47 -8.48
CA VAL A 54 5.52 -20.08 -8.72
C VAL A 54 5.65 -21.17 -9.79
N ALA A 55 6.35 -20.88 -10.88
CA ALA A 55 6.57 -21.81 -11.98
C ALA A 55 7.30 -23.08 -11.53
N GLU A 56 8.42 -22.96 -10.80
CA GLU A 56 9.25 -24.11 -10.39
C GLU A 56 8.56 -24.99 -9.35
N TYR A 57 7.88 -24.39 -8.37
CA TYR A 57 7.41 -25.13 -7.19
C TYR A 57 5.90 -25.43 -7.19
N CYS A 58 5.07 -24.52 -7.72
CA CYS A 58 3.61 -24.64 -7.59
C CYS A 58 2.99 -25.43 -8.76
N THR A 59 3.42 -25.19 -10.00
CA THR A 59 2.83 -25.78 -11.21
C THR A 59 3.04 -27.30 -11.32
N ARG A 60 4.06 -27.83 -10.65
CA ARG A 60 4.33 -29.28 -10.56
C ARG A 60 3.12 -30.09 -10.06
N CYS A 61 2.34 -29.51 -9.15
CA CYS A 61 1.15 -30.14 -8.56
C CYS A 61 -0.15 -29.42 -8.98
N HIS A 62 -0.09 -28.11 -9.17
CA HIS A 62 -1.22 -27.27 -9.56
C HIS A 62 -1.15 -26.91 -11.05
N SER A 63 -1.03 -27.93 -11.91
CA SER A 63 -1.14 -27.80 -13.37
C SER A 63 -2.51 -28.29 -13.84
N ASP A 64 -2.88 -27.98 -15.09
CA ASP A 64 -4.09 -28.46 -15.75
C ASP A 64 -4.14 -30.00 -15.82
N ARG A 65 -2.98 -30.66 -15.86
CA ARG A 65 -2.90 -32.13 -15.82
C ARG A 65 -3.14 -32.72 -14.43
N MET A 66 -2.55 -32.14 -13.38
CA MET A 66 -2.56 -32.74 -12.04
C MET A 66 -3.67 -32.20 -11.13
N ARG A 67 -4.02 -30.92 -11.28
CA ARG A 67 -5.15 -30.22 -10.62
C ARG A 67 -5.29 -30.54 -9.13
N ARG A 68 -4.18 -30.65 -8.39
CA ARG A 68 -4.26 -30.96 -6.95
C ARG A 68 -5.04 -29.87 -6.21
N GLY A 69 -5.96 -30.30 -5.34
CA GLY A 69 -6.77 -29.38 -4.54
C GLY A 69 -7.61 -28.43 -5.38
N ASP A 70 -8.07 -28.89 -6.56
CA ASP A 70 -8.93 -28.16 -7.49
C ASP A 70 -8.37 -26.80 -7.91
N LEU A 71 -7.04 -26.69 -7.99
CA LEU A 71 -6.33 -25.46 -8.34
C LEU A 71 -5.36 -25.67 -9.51
N VAL A 72 -5.35 -24.72 -10.43
CA VAL A 72 -4.43 -24.61 -11.56
C VAL A 72 -3.72 -23.26 -11.48
N LEU A 73 -2.40 -23.28 -11.58
CA LEU A 73 -1.49 -22.13 -11.53
C LEU A 73 -0.57 -22.07 -12.77
N GLU A 74 -0.79 -22.92 -13.78
CA GLU A 74 -0.13 -22.76 -15.08
C GLU A 74 -0.57 -21.45 -15.73
N GLY A 75 0.40 -20.61 -16.12
CA GLY A 75 0.14 -19.28 -16.65
C GLY A 75 -0.27 -18.25 -15.58
N PHE A 76 -0.13 -18.58 -14.28
CA PHE A 76 -0.28 -17.59 -13.22
C PHE A 76 0.78 -16.49 -13.36
N ASP A 77 0.36 -15.25 -13.17
CA ASP A 77 1.22 -14.07 -13.18
C ASP A 77 0.96 -13.25 -11.92
N VAL A 78 2.02 -12.98 -11.17
CA VAL A 78 2.02 -12.19 -9.93
C VAL A 78 1.53 -10.77 -10.17
N ALA A 79 1.72 -10.19 -11.36
CA ALA A 79 1.14 -8.88 -11.68
C ALA A 79 -0.40 -8.89 -11.64
N ASN A 80 -1.00 -10.08 -11.83
CA ASN A 80 -2.44 -10.32 -11.74
C ASN A 80 -2.89 -10.90 -10.38
N ALA A 81 -2.04 -10.83 -9.36
CA ALA A 81 -2.37 -11.23 -8.00
C ALA A 81 -3.58 -10.47 -7.41
N PRO A 82 -3.78 -9.15 -7.63
CA PRO A 82 -4.93 -8.42 -7.08
C PRO A 82 -6.30 -8.99 -7.51
N GLN A 83 -6.38 -9.54 -8.72
CA GLN A 83 -7.56 -10.16 -9.29
C GLN A 83 -7.85 -11.54 -8.67
N ASN A 84 -6.84 -12.17 -8.08
CA ASN A 84 -6.89 -13.52 -7.51
C ASN A 84 -6.59 -13.53 -6.00
N GLY A 85 -6.96 -12.46 -5.29
CA GLY A 85 -6.53 -12.22 -3.91
C GLY A 85 -6.80 -13.39 -2.95
N GLU A 86 -7.93 -14.09 -3.09
CA GLU A 86 -8.23 -15.24 -2.22
C GLU A 86 -7.25 -16.41 -2.42
N ILE A 87 -6.87 -16.69 -3.67
CA ILE A 87 -5.93 -17.76 -4.01
C ILE A 87 -4.53 -17.38 -3.53
N VAL A 88 -4.10 -16.15 -3.80
CA VAL A 88 -2.78 -15.63 -3.42
C VAL A 88 -2.61 -15.63 -1.91
N GLU A 89 -3.63 -15.18 -1.18
CA GLU A 89 -3.62 -15.20 0.28
C GLU A 89 -3.54 -16.63 0.84
N LYS A 90 -4.26 -17.59 0.25
CA LYS A 90 -4.12 -19.01 0.61
C LYS A 90 -2.72 -19.55 0.33
N MET A 91 -2.10 -19.14 -0.79
CA MET A 91 -0.73 -19.51 -1.15
C MET A 91 0.26 -19.01 -0.10
N ILE A 92 0.23 -17.71 0.21
CA ILE A 92 1.12 -17.08 1.20
C ILE A 92 1.00 -17.78 2.56
N ARG A 93 -0.24 -18.02 3.04
CA ARG A 93 -0.45 -18.71 4.33
C ARG A 93 0.11 -20.12 4.34
N LYS A 94 -0.07 -20.90 3.26
CA LYS A 94 0.45 -22.28 3.18
C LYS A 94 1.96 -22.34 3.05
N LEU A 95 2.56 -21.39 2.33
CA LEU A 95 4.02 -21.25 2.22
C LEU A 95 4.63 -20.89 3.57
N ARG A 96 4.11 -19.84 4.24
CA ARG A 96 4.58 -19.41 5.56
C ARG A 96 4.39 -20.47 6.64
N ALA A 97 3.33 -21.26 6.55
CA ALA A 97 3.11 -22.39 7.44
C ALA A 97 3.97 -23.63 7.10
N GLY A 98 4.78 -23.59 6.05
CA GLY A 98 5.59 -24.74 5.61
C GLY A 98 4.73 -25.95 5.23
N MET A 99 3.50 -25.74 4.75
CA MET A 99 2.61 -26.80 4.28
C MET A 99 2.69 -27.00 2.76
N MET A 100 3.20 -26.00 2.03
CA MET A 100 3.45 -26.07 0.59
C MET A 100 4.90 -25.68 0.28
N PRO A 101 5.56 -26.34 -0.69
CA PRO A 101 5.24 -27.64 -1.28
C PRO A 101 5.07 -28.76 -0.22
N PRO A 102 4.29 -29.82 -0.48
CA PRO A 102 4.03 -30.88 0.50
C PRO A 102 5.32 -31.62 0.91
N SER A 103 5.29 -32.26 2.07
CA SER A 103 6.41 -33.05 2.59
C SER A 103 6.88 -34.08 1.55
N GLY A 104 8.19 -34.09 1.27
CA GLY A 104 8.79 -34.96 0.24
C GLY A 104 8.93 -34.31 -1.14
N ALA A 105 8.32 -33.15 -1.39
CA ALA A 105 8.61 -32.34 -2.57
C ALA A 105 9.81 -31.40 -2.33
N ARG A 106 10.49 -30.99 -3.41
CA ARG A 106 11.55 -29.97 -3.35
C ARG A 106 10.95 -28.65 -2.85
N ARG A 107 11.52 -28.08 -1.78
CA ARG A 107 11.12 -26.80 -1.20
C ARG A 107 12.08 -25.68 -1.63
N PRO A 108 11.58 -24.45 -1.82
CA PRO A 108 12.46 -23.28 -1.90
C PRO A 108 13.19 -23.07 -0.57
N ASP A 109 14.41 -22.52 -0.65
CA ASP A 109 15.19 -22.15 0.52
C ASP A 109 14.44 -21.06 1.32
N PRO A 110 14.42 -21.11 2.66
CA PRO A 110 13.75 -20.09 3.47
C PRO A 110 14.26 -18.67 3.22
N VAL A 111 15.50 -18.49 2.77
CA VAL A 111 16.05 -17.18 2.37
C VAL A 111 15.30 -16.64 1.14
N VAL A 112 15.02 -17.49 0.16
CA VAL A 112 14.25 -17.12 -1.05
C VAL A 112 12.81 -16.74 -0.71
N LEU A 113 12.22 -17.33 0.33
CA LEU A 113 10.89 -16.97 0.83
C LEU A 113 10.85 -15.65 1.63
N ALA A 114 12.01 -15.16 2.08
CA ALA A 114 12.11 -13.92 2.86
C ALA A 114 12.41 -12.69 1.99
N GLU A 115 12.82 -12.90 0.73
CA GLU A 115 13.09 -11.87 -0.27
C GLU A 115 11.91 -11.62 -1.24
N VAL A 116 10.86 -12.44 -1.16
CA VAL A 116 9.56 -12.26 -1.85
C VAL A 116 8.52 -11.59 -0.95
#